data_AF-A0A087URD8-F1
#
_entry.id   AF-A0A087URD8-F1
#
_cell.length_a   1.000
_cell.length_b   1.000
_cell.length_c   1.000
_cell.angle_alpha   90.00
_cell.angle_beta   90.00
_cell.angle_gamma   90.00
#
_symmetry.space_group_name_H-M   'P 1'
#
loop_
_entity.id
_entity.type
_entity.pdbx_description
1 polymer ?
#
loop_
_entity_poly.entity_id
_entity_poly.type
_entity_poly.pdbx_seq_one_letter_code
_entity_poly.pdbx_strand_id
1 'polypeptide(L)'
;MVAFHLRRFHHSRRNLKGLFCEIVMPAGFICLALVLALFIPPLVEEPPLELQPWIYGPPNHVFFSNEDPHSPLAAKYVESLLLPVGMGTRCVKGHPIKDIPCEPRSFNKSVLIGSQEDDRSYLETCPCTIGTQVCPASAIGSTPPHVTVSSSDIIYNMTGRNVSDWLIKTRKDFYKQRYGGFTFGLKNPLSAVNFTLIHYMVRRFAGKFLTENQTDKVHDIVIAIENKLRSLEVFDNVKVWFNNKGWASSVSYMNAMNNIILRSSLPPGANASYYGISVINHPMNFTQDQLKDEVLERKGLSLMHAVCVIFAMSFVTASFVMFLIEDKVSGSKHLQFVSGVKPAVYWIGTYTWDLCNYLVPFSLCILIFYVFEEDAYVSKDNIAGFVLLLFLYGWSSIPLMYPTTYFFNIPSSAFVALACLNVFIGIVTTLSTYILELFTDKELQDIAGILKQVYLVFPHYCLGRGLMDLFTNQLAYETLAKFGITMFRNPLSWDFLGKNLVYLTIQGIIYFSITLLIEYKFFIRKR
;
A
#
# COMPACT_ATOMS: atom_id res chain seq x y z
N MET A 1 18.38 30.93 -43.24
CA MET A 1 18.00 29.98 -42.17
C MET A 1 19.07 28.92 -41.91
N VAL A 2 19.58 28.21 -42.92
CA VAL A 2 20.57 27.12 -42.70
C VAL A 2 21.79 27.56 -41.89
N ALA A 3 22.40 28.70 -42.19
CA ALA A 3 23.54 29.23 -41.41
C ALA A 3 23.21 29.51 -39.93
N PHE A 4 21.98 29.95 -39.64
CA PHE A 4 21.50 30.18 -38.27
C PHE A 4 21.38 28.86 -37.49
N HIS A 5 20.79 27.84 -38.12
CA HIS A 5 20.70 26.49 -37.53
C HIS A 5 22.08 25.86 -37.32
N LEU A 6 23.01 26.03 -38.27
CA LEU A 6 24.36 25.51 -38.15
C LEU A 6 25.12 26.12 -36.97
N ARG A 7 24.94 27.42 -36.72
CA ARG A 7 25.47 28.10 -35.54
C ARG A 7 24.90 27.51 -34.24
N ARG A 8 23.58 27.32 -34.17
CA ARG A 8 22.93 26.74 -32.99
C ARG A 8 23.33 25.28 -32.77
N PHE A 9 23.52 24.50 -33.83
CA PHE A 9 24.08 23.15 -33.77
C PHE A 9 25.47 23.13 -33.14
N HIS A 10 26.37 24.00 -33.60
CA HIS A 10 27.72 24.08 -33.03
C HIS A 10 27.71 24.54 -31.56
N HIS A 11 26.82 25.45 -31.18
CA HIS A 11 26.66 25.86 -29.79
C HIS A 11 26.13 24.70 -28.93
N SER A 12 25.05 24.04 -29.33
CA SER A 12 24.46 22.90 -28.61
C SER A 12 25.46 21.74 -28.46
N ARG A 13 26.22 21.42 -29.52
CA ARG A 13 27.28 20.39 -29.46
C ARG A 13 28.41 20.73 -28.49
N ARG A 14 28.74 22.01 -28.31
CA ARG A 14 29.79 22.46 -27.39
C ARG A 14 29.28 22.59 -25.96
N ASN A 15 27.99 22.82 -25.75
CA ASN A 15 27.37 22.99 -24.45
C ASN A 15 26.92 21.65 -23.83
N LEU A 16 27.88 20.78 -23.50
CA LEU A 16 27.63 19.47 -22.91
C LEU A 16 26.88 19.54 -21.57
N LYS A 17 27.10 20.61 -20.79
CA LYS A 17 26.39 20.81 -19.50
C LYS A 17 24.91 21.13 -19.72
N GLY A 18 24.59 21.98 -20.70
CA GLY A 18 23.20 22.25 -21.09
C GLY A 18 22.50 20.99 -21.59
N LEU A 19 23.15 20.23 -22.47
CA LEU A 19 22.62 18.99 -23.03
C LEU A 19 22.36 17.91 -21.94
N PHE A 20 23.22 17.84 -20.92
CA PHE A 20 22.98 16.98 -19.76
C PHE A 20 21.71 17.36 -18.99
N CYS A 21 21.54 18.65 -18.67
CA CYS A 21 20.34 19.14 -17.97
C CYS A 21 19.06 19.03 -18.80
N GLU A 22 19.16 19.12 -20.13
CA GLU A 22 18.02 19.06 -21.05
C GLU A 22 17.54 17.64 -21.34
N ILE A 23 18.44 16.65 -21.30
CA ILE A 23 18.13 15.28 -21.72
C ILE A 23 18.20 14.32 -20.54
N VAL A 24 19.33 14.27 -19.83
CA VAL A 24 19.59 13.25 -18.81
C VAL A 24 18.76 13.48 -17.56
N MET A 25 18.60 14.73 -17.13
CA MET A 25 17.86 15.06 -15.91
C MET A 25 16.35 14.77 -16.05
N PRO A 26 15.63 15.22 -17.11
CA PRO A 26 14.26 14.83 -17.38
C PRO A 26 14.06 13.31 -17.47
N ALA A 27 14.95 12.61 -18.20
CA ALA A 27 14.95 11.16 -18.30
C ALA A 27 15.04 10.47 -16.94
N GLY A 28 16.00 10.90 -16.11
CA GLY A 28 16.26 10.32 -14.80
C GLY A 28 15.07 10.46 -13.86
N PHE A 29 14.37 11.61 -13.87
CA PHE A 29 13.18 11.80 -13.04
C PHE A 29 12.00 10.94 -13.47
N ILE A 30 11.76 10.81 -14.78
CA ILE A 30 10.67 9.96 -15.29
C ILE A 30 10.99 8.49 -15.00
N CYS A 31 12.22 8.03 -15.25
CA CYS A 31 12.65 6.67 -14.90
C CYS A 31 12.50 6.41 -13.40
N LEU A 32 12.94 7.33 -12.53
CA LEU A 32 12.80 7.17 -11.08
C LEU A 32 11.33 7.04 -10.67
N ALA A 33 10.44 7.85 -11.26
CA ALA A 33 9.01 7.79 -10.99
C ALA A 33 8.39 6.44 -11.37
N LEU A 34 8.75 5.91 -12.54
CA LEU A 34 8.26 4.60 -13.01
C LEU A 34 8.84 3.44 -12.20
N VAL A 35 10.12 3.50 -11.82
CA VAL A 35 10.70 2.52 -10.88
C VAL A 35 9.95 2.54 -9.55
N LEU A 36 9.57 3.72 -9.04
CA LEU A 36 8.76 3.82 -7.83
C LEU A 36 7.34 3.25 -8.03
N ALA A 37 6.76 3.42 -9.22
CA ALA A 37 5.45 2.85 -9.56
C ALA A 37 5.48 1.31 -9.57
N LEU A 38 6.58 0.68 -9.99
CA LEU A 38 6.73 -0.79 -9.98
C LEU A 38 6.62 -1.42 -8.59
N PHE A 39 6.89 -0.67 -7.51
CA PHE A 39 6.72 -1.18 -6.15
C PHE A 39 5.27 -1.21 -5.69
N ILE A 40 4.35 -0.59 -6.44
CA ILE A 40 2.94 -0.52 -6.08
C ILE A 40 2.23 -1.73 -6.71
N PRO A 41 1.59 -2.61 -5.91
CA PRO A 41 1.06 -3.86 -6.42
C PRO A 41 -0.11 -3.63 -7.40
N PRO A 42 -0.21 -4.44 -8.48
CA PRO A 42 -1.31 -4.34 -9.43
C PRO A 42 -2.65 -4.74 -8.78
N LEU A 43 -3.76 -4.30 -9.39
CA LEU A 43 -5.10 -4.63 -8.88
C LEU A 43 -5.47 -6.03 -9.35
N VAL A 44 -5.10 -7.04 -8.59
CA VAL A 44 -5.36 -8.45 -8.90
C VAL A 44 -6.29 -9.05 -7.86
N GLU A 45 -7.09 -10.03 -8.26
CA GLU A 45 -7.87 -10.82 -7.31
C GLU A 45 -6.93 -11.50 -6.31
N GLU A 46 -7.24 -11.37 -5.03
CA GLU A 46 -6.40 -11.96 -3.97
C GLU A 46 -6.55 -13.49 -3.99
N PRO A 47 -5.44 -14.25 -4.09
CA PRO A 47 -5.52 -15.70 -4.14
C PRO A 47 -5.98 -16.30 -2.79
N PRO A 48 -6.55 -17.52 -2.80
CA PRO A 48 -6.89 -18.23 -1.57
C PRO A 48 -5.64 -18.48 -0.71
N LEU A 49 -5.72 -18.14 0.58
CA LEU A 49 -4.62 -18.26 1.53
C LEU A 49 -4.96 -19.28 2.62
N GLU A 50 -4.20 -20.37 2.69
CA GLU A 50 -4.32 -21.33 3.80
C GLU A 50 -3.77 -20.73 5.10
N LEU A 51 -4.61 -20.66 6.13
CA LEU A 51 -4.29 -20.05 7.41
C LEU A 51 -3.60 -21.05 8.32
N GLN A 52 -2.29 -20.86 8.52
CA GLN A 52 -1.46 -21.73 9.35
C GLN A 52 -0.65 -20.93 10.39
N PRO A 53 -0.40 -21.46 11.60
CA PRO A 53 0.34 -20.73 12.64
C PRO A 53 1.76 -20.31 12.23
N TRP A 54 2.40 -21.07 11.34
CA TRP A 54 3.77 -20.84 10.84
C TRP A 54 3.82 -20.02 9.53
N ILE A 55 2.72 -19.40 9.10
CA ILE A 55 2.66 -18.57 7.87
C ILE A 55 3.69 -17.43 7.87
N TYR A 56 4.16 -16.99 9.04
CA TYR A 56 5.16 -15.92 9.18
C TYR A 56 6.62 -16.42 9.13
N GLY A 57 6.84 -17.71 8.84
CA GLY A 57 8.15 -18.32 8.71
C GLY A 57 8.67 -18.98 10.01
N PRO A 58 9.54 -20.00 9.89
CA PRO A 58 10.21 -20.62 11.03
C PRO A 58 11.40 -19.79 11.55
N PRO A 59 11.81 -19.95 12.82
CA PRO A 59 11.15 -20.76 13.85
C PRO A 59 9.92 -20.05 14.42
N ASN A 60 8.81 -20.79 14.54
CA ASN A 60 7.59 -20.32 15.18
C ASN A 60 7.60 -20.75 16.66
N HIS A 61 7.58 -19.77 17.56
CA HIS A 61 7.61 -19.99 18.99
C HIS A 61 6.18 -19.99 19.54
N VAL A 62 5.80 -21.09 20.16
CA VAL A 62 4.45 -21.34 20.70
C VAL A 62 4.58 -21.75 22.16
N PHE A 63 3.63 -21.39 23.00
CA PHE A 63 3.63 -21.83 24.40
C PHE A 63 2.32 -22.51 24.75
N PHE A 64 2.34 -23.34 25.79
CA PHE A 64 1.13 -23.82 26.44
C PHE A 64 1.25 -23.70 27.97
N SER A 65 0.13 -23.47 28.65
CA SER A 65 0.01 -23.59 30.12
C SER A 65 -1.12 -24.56 30.46
N ASN A 66 -0.91 -25.46 31.41
CA ASN A 66 -1.98 -26.31 31.93
C ASN A 66 -2.36 -25.88 33.35
N GLU A 67 -3.53 -25.26 33.51
CA GLU A 67 -4.01 -24.78 34.82
C GLU A 67 -4.60 -25.90 35.70
N ASP A 68 -4.99 -27.03 35.11
CA ASP A 68 -5.43 -28.24 35.83
C ASP A 68 -4.64 -29.47 35.38
N PRO A 69 -3.46 -29.72 35.98
CA PRO A 69 -2.66 -30.91 35.69
C PRO A 69 -3.36 -32.24 35.98
N HIS A 70 -4.41 -32.23 36.82
CA HIS A 70 -5.14 -33.44 37.19
C HIS A 70 -6.28 -33.77 36.22
N SER A 71 -6.62 -32.86 35.29
CA SER A 71 -7.64 -33.11 34.28
C SER A 71 -7.11 -34.08 33.21
N PRO A 72 -7.77 -35.25 33.01
CA PRO A 72 -7.35 -36.21 31.98
C PRO A 72 -7.51 -35.64 30.57
N LEU A 73 -8.45 -34.72 30.37
CA LEU A 73 -8.69 -34.06 29.10
C LEU A 73 -7.57 -33.06 28.78
N ALA A 74 -7.15 -32.26 29.76
CA ALA A 74 -6.01 -31.34 29.59
C ALA A 74 -4.71 -32.11 29.30
N ALA A 75 -4.49 -33.25 29.95
CA ALA A 75 -3.36 -34.13 29.66
C ALA A 75 -3.39 -34.64 28.21
N LYS A 76 -4.56 -35.05 27.69
CA LYS A 76 -4.72 -35.45 26.28
C LYS A 76 -4.44 -34.31 25.31
N TYR A 77 -4.82 -33.07 25.62
CA TYR A 77 -4.49 -31.91 24.77
C TYR A 77 -2.98 -31.66 24.69
N VAL A 78 -2.28 -31.72 25.83
CA VAL A 78 -0.81 -31.59 25.88
C VAL A 78 -0.16 -32.73 25.10
N GLU A 79 -0.64 -33.96 25.26
CA GLU A 79 -0.13 -35.10 24.50
C GLU A 79 -0.33 -34.93 22.99
N SER A 80 -1.54 -34.51 22.58
CA SER A 80 -1.88 -34.27 21.17
C SER A 80 -1.03 -33.16 20.54
N LEU A 81 -0.73 -32.10 21.30
CA LEU A 81 0.12 -30.99 20.85
C LEU A 81 1.55 -31.47 20.55
N LEU A 82 2.04 -32.44 21.33
CA LEU A 82 3.38 -33.02 21.25
C LEU A 82 3.46 -34.26 20.35
N LEU A 83 2.41 -34.58 19.58
CA LEU A 83 2.50 -35.65 18.59
C LEU A 83 3.44 -35.24 17.45
N PRO A 84 4.05 -36.22 16.73
CA PRO A 84 4.87 -35.93 15.54
C PRO A 84 4.12 -35.15 14.44
N VAL A 85 2.79 -35.19 14.45
CA VAL A 85 1.94 -34.44 13.52
C VAL A 85 1.89 -32.92 13.84
N GLY A 86 2.32 -32.52 15.03
CA GLY A 86 2.30 -31.15 15.53
C GLY A 86 0.89 -30.63 15.82
N MET A 87 0.76 -29.30 15.92
CA MET A 87 -0.51 -28.62 16.23
C MET A 87 -1.40 -28.36 15.01
N GLY A 88 -0.85 -28.35 13.79
CA GLY A 88 -1.58 -28.00 12.57
C GLY A 88 -1.59 -29.11 11.52
N THR A 89 -1.70 -28.73 10.24
CA THR A 89 -1.80 -29.66 9.10
C THR A 89 -0.47 -30.01 8.42
N ARG A 90 0.64 -29.34 8.76
CA ARG A 90 1.96 -29.50 8.12
C ARG A 90 2.41 -30.95 7.94
N CYS A 91 2.21 -31.77 8.98
CA CYS A 91 2.68 -33.16 9.04
C CYS A 91 1.56 -34.18 8.86
N VAL A 92 0.43 -33.76 8.32
CA VAL A 92 -0.67 -34.65 7.94
C VAL A 92 -0.31 -35.35 6.63
N LYS A 93 -0.48 -36.66 6.59
CA LYS A 93 -0.20 -37.48 5.41
C LYS A 93 -1.16 -37.11 4.28
N GLY A 94 -0.63 -36.92 3.08
CA GLY A 94 -1.41 -36.60 1.88
C GLY A 94 -1.56 -35.10 1.58
N HIS A 95 -1.10 -34.21 2.47
CA HIS A 95 -1.13 -32.75 2.23
C HIS A 95 0.22 -32.07 2.53
N PRO A 96 1.32 -32.45 1.85
CA PRO A 96 2.63 -31.84 2.07
C PRO A 96 2.65 -30.39 1.59
N ILE A 97 3.02 -29.48 2.48
CA ILE A 97 3.21 -28.06 2.14
C ILE A 97 4.56 -27.90 1.41
N LYS A 98 4.58 -27.21 0.27
CA LYS A 98 5.80 -26.90 -0.48
C LYS A 98 6.77 -26.08 0.39
N ASP A 99 8.07 -26.33 0.24
CA ASP A 99 9.19 -25.63 0.90
C ASP A 99 9.32 -25.81 2.43
N ILE A 100 8.37 -26.48 3.09
CA ILE A 100 8.30 -26.61 4.55
C ILE A 100 8.03 -28.09 4.95
N PRO A 101 8.97 -29.02 4.69
CA PRO A 101 8.76 -30.45 4.96
C PRO A 101 8.72 -30.77 6.46
N CYS A 102 8.11 -31.90 6.82
CA CYS A 102 8.16 -32.41 8.18
C CYS A 102 9.43 -33.22 8.42
N GLU A 103 10.19 -32.80 9.42
CA GLU A 103 11.40 -33.50 9.81
C GLU A 103 11.08 -34.46 10.96
N PRO A 104 11.34 -35.77 10.83
CA PRO A 104 11.14 -36.71 11.93
C PRO A 104 12.12 -36.38 13.05
N ARG A 105 11.61 -35.84 14.16
CA ARG A 105 12.39 -35.57 15.37
C ARG A 105 11.86 -36.39 16.54
N SER A 106 12.73 -37.23 17.12
CA SER A 106 12.48 -37.86 18.42
C SER A 106 12.97 -36.95 19.53
N PHE A 107 12.07 -36.52 20.41
CA PHE A 107 12.43 -35.71 21.56
C PHE A 107 11.99 -36.40 22.85
N ASN A 108 12.83 -36.27 23.89
CA ASN A 108 12.51 -36.79 25.20
C ASN A 108 11.45 -35.91 25.86
N LYS A 109 10.22 -36.44 26.01
CA LYS A 109 9.10 -35.75 26.68
C LYS A 109 9.46 -35.30 28.11
N SER A 110 10.45 -35.94 28.76
CA SER A 110 10.96 -35.56 30.09
C SER A 110 11.60 -34.17 30.14
N VAL A 111 12.04 -33.61 29.01
CA VAL A 111 12.60 -32.25 28.92
C VAL A 111 11.54 -31.19 29.24
N LEU A 112 10.25 -31.45 28.96
CA LEU A 112 9.13 -30.56 29.29
C LEU A 112 8.68 -30.66 30.76
N ILE A 113 9.17 -31.68 31.48
CA ILE A 113 8.85 -31.99 32.88
C ILE A 113 9.95 -31.45 33.83
N GLY A 114 11.06 -30.93 33.26
CA GLY A 114 12.19 -30.38 34.01
C GLY A 114 11.75 -29.36 35.06
N SER A 115 12.10 -29.68 36.31
CA SER A 115 11.84 -28.97 37.58
C SER A 115 11.02 -27.67 37.45
N GLN A 116 9.78 -27.71 37.96
CA GLN A 116 9.12 -26.53 38.49
C GLN A 116 9.98 -25.99 39.65
N GLU A 117 11.03 -25.25 39.33
CA GLU A 117 11.62 -24.33 40.30
C GLU A 117 10.49 -23.38 40.70
N ASP A 118 10.24 -23.30 42.01
CA ASP A 118 9.19 -22.50 42.60
C ASP A 118 9.55 -21.03 42.38
N ASP A 119 9.17 -20.54 41.21
CA ASP A 119 9.50 -19.25 40.58
C ASP A 119 8.80 -18.07 41.28
N ARG A 120 8.50 -18.20 42.58
CA ARG A 120 7.87 -17.17 43.41
C ARG A 120 8.85 -16.07 43.84
N SER A 121 10.12 -16.15 43.46
CA SER A 121 11.19 -15.25 43.88
C SER A 121 11.57 -14.20 42.82
N TYR A 122 10.61 -13.53 42.18
CA TYR A 122 10.90 -12.41 41.26
C TYR A 122 10.51 -11.07 41.87
N LEU A 123 11.47 -10.47 42.56
CA LEU A 123 11.31 -9.25 43.35
C LEU A 123 11.54 -7.95 42.55
N GLU A 124 12.02 -8.02 41.31
CA GLU A 124 12.35 -6.82 40.53
C GLU A 124 11.22 -6.44 39.58
N THR A 125 10.68 -5.24 39.79
CA THR A 125 9.68 -4.61 38.92
C THR A 125 10.37 -4.03 37.68
N CYS A 126 9.79 -4.24 36.50
CA CYS A 126 10.34 -3.62 35.29
C CYS A 126 9.97 -2.12 35.26
N PRO A 127 10.94 -1.20 35.24
CA PRO A 127 10.65 0.23 35.12
C PRO A 127 10.07 0.58 33.74
N CYS A 128 9.10 1.51 33.73
CA CYS A 128 8.46 2.07 32.53
C CYS A 128 8.79 3.56 32.33
N THR A 129 9.95 4.01 32.75
CA THR A 129 10.33 5.45 32.82
C THR A 129 10.41 6.15 31.46
N ILE A 130 10.67 5.42 30.36
CA ILE A 130 10.85 5.96 29.00
C ILE A 130 9.60 5.72 28.13
N GLY A 131 8.46 5.36 28.74
CA GLY A 131 7.24 4.97 28.01
C GLY A 131 7.31 3.58 27.37
N THR A 132 8.42 2.85 27.52
CA THR A 132 8.54 1.43 27.17
C THR A 132 9.08 0.64 28.37
N GLN A 133 8.55 -0.57 28.56
CA GLN A 133 9.00 -1.46 29.63
C GLN A 133 10.36 -2.05 29.27
N VAL A 134 11.36 -1.80 30.13
CA VAL A 134 12.70 -2.38 30.02
C VAL A 134 12.93 -3.21 31.27
N CYS A 135 12.96 -4.54 31.09
CA CYS A 135 13.19 -5.47 32.19
C CYS A 135 14.67 -5.85 32.23
N PRO A 136 15.32 -5.86 33.41
CA PRO A 136 16.62 -6.49 33.56
C PRO A 136 16.50 -8.00 33.32
N ALA A 137 17.59 -8.66 32.91
CA ALA A 137 17.60 -10.10 32.62
C ALA A 137 17.16 -10.95 33.84
N SER A 138 17.43 -10.46 35.04
CA SER A 138 16.97 -11.02 36.33
C SER A 138 15.45 -11.01 36.51
N ALA A 139 14.73 -10.07 35.90
CA ALA A 139 13.28 -9.93 36.07
C ALA A 139 12.46 -10.85 35.15
N ILE A 140 13.07 -11.42 34.10
CA ILE A 140 12.45 -12.32 33.12
C ILE A 140 12.30 -13.75 33.68
N GLY A 141 13.21 -14.15 34.57
CA GLY A 141 13.26 -15.47 35.17
C GLY A 141 13.96 -16.52 34.31
N SER A 142 13.99 -17.76 34.81
CA SER A 142 14.58 -18.90 34.10
C SER A 142 13.80 -19.19 32.81
N THR A 143 14.52 -19.53 31.73
CA THR A 143 13.88 -19.85 30.45
C THR A 143 12.98 -21.08 30.61
N PRO A 144 11.70 -21.00 30.20
CA PRO A 144 10.79 -22.13 30.32
C PRO A 144 11.30 -23.36 29.54
N PRO A 145 11.02 -24.58 30.03
CA PRO A 145 11.38 -25.79 29.33
C PRO A 145 10.67 -25.84 27.98
N HIS A 146 11.42 -26.18 26.92
CA HIS A 146 10.92 -26.14 25.55
C HIS A 146 11.46 -27.29 24.69
N VAL A 147 10.72 -27.64 23.65
CA VAL A 147 11.11 -28.66 22.66
C VAL A 147 10.84 -28.17 21.26
N THR A 148 11.60 -28.66 20.29
CA THR A 148 11.26 -28.49 18.88
C THR A 148 10.52 -29.73 18.38
N VAL A 149 9.29 -29.53 17.89
CA VAL A 149 8.47 -30.60 17.32
C VAL A 149 8.82 -30.86 15.84
N SER A 150 8.31 -31.97 15.29
CA SER A 150 8.56 -32.38 13.89
C SER A 150 8.02 -31.38 12.86
N SER A 151 7.07 -30.51 13.24
CA SER A 151 6.61 -29.37 12.46
C SER A 151 7.53 -28.14 12.55
N SER A 152 8.75 -28.29 13.07
CA SER A 152 9.75 -27.22 13.31
C SER A 152 9.31 -26.08 14.24
N ASP A 153 8.16 -26.19 14.89
CA ASP A 153 7.72 -25.25 15.92
C ASP A 153 8.48 -25.50 17.23
N ILE A 154 8.76 -24.44 17.98
CA ILE A 154 9.37 -24.52 19.31
C ILE A 154 8.28 -24.29 20.35
N ILE A 155 7.99 -25.32 21.15
CA ILE A 155 6.91 -25.33 22.12
C ILE A 155 7.46 -25.15 23.53
N TYR A 156 7.04 -24.10 24.23
CA TYR A 156 7.39 -23.78 25.62
C TYR A 156 6.29 -24.23 26.59
N ASN A 157 6.67 -24.90 27.68
CA ASN A 157 5.77 -25.24 28.77
C ASN A 157 5.80 -24.14 29.84
N MET A 158 4.67 -23.44 29.99
CA MET A 158 4.44 -22.34 30.93
C MET A 158 3.59 -22.74 32.14
N THR A 159 3.34 -24.04 32.33
CA THR A 159 2.49 -24.56 33.42
C THR A 159 2.98 -24.11 34.79
N GLY A 160 2.10 -23.46 35.56
CA GLY A 160 2.42 -22.93 36.89
C GLY A 160 3.11 -21.57 36.91
N ARG A 161 3.31 -20.92 35.74
CA ARG A 161 3.88 -19.57 35.63
C ARG A 161 2.81 -18.55 35.21
N ASN A 162 3.01 -17.29 35.58
CA ASN A 162 2.13 -16.21 35.11
C ASN A 162 2.40 -15.91 33.63
N VAL A 163 1.58 -16.49 32.75
CA VAL A 163 1.67 -16.33 31.29
C VAL A 163 1.66 -14.86 30.87
N SER A 164 0.75 -14.05 31.43
CA SER A 164 0.60 -12.64 31.05
C SER A 164 1.85 -11.83 31.35
N ASP A 165 2.44 -12.02 32.54
CA ASP A 165 3.67 -11.33 32.94
C ASP A 165 4.86 -11.76 32.06
N TRP A 166 5.01 -13.06 31.83
CA TRP A 166 6.05 -13.59 30.95
C TRP A 166 5.94 -13.06 29.51
N LEU A 167 4.73 -13.00 28.95
CA LEU A 167 4.50 -12.51 27.60
C LEU A 167 4.92 -11.05 27.43
N ILE A 168 4.65 -10.22 28.44
CA ILE A 168 5.01 -8.80 28.45
C ILE A 168 6.52 -8.64 28.56
N LYS A 169 7.16 -9.33 29.52
CA LYS A 169 8.59 -9.25 29.79
C LYS A 169 9.44 -9.75 28.61
N THR A 170 9.02 -10.84 27.97
CA THR A 170 9.74 -11.46 26.83
C THR A 170 9.29 -10.97 25.45
N ARG A 171 8.47 -9.91 25.39
CA ARG A 171 7.93 -9.40 24.11
C ARG A 171 9.03 -9.01 23.11
N LYS A 172 10.14 -8.45 23.60
CA LYS A 172 11.26 -8.02 22.75
C LYS A 172 12.04 -9.23 22.20
N ASP A 173 12.24 -10.25 23.03
CA ASP A 173 13.02 -11.44 22.68
C ASP A 173 12.34 -12.25 21.57
N PHE A 174 11.00 -12.34 21.60
CA PHE A 174 10.21 -13.08 20.61
C PHE A 174 9.55 -12.19 19.54
N TYR A 175 10.11 -11.01 19.29
CA TYR A 175 9.55 -10.08 18.30
C TYR A 175 9.51 -10.70 16.90
N LYS A 176 8.33 -10.71 16.28
CA LYS A 176 8.04 -11.35 14.97
C LYS A 176 8.29 -12.88 14.93
N GLN A 177 8.39 -13.53 16.08
CA GLN A 177 8.67 -14.97 16.18
C GLN A 177 7.60 -15.74 16.98
N ARG A 178 6.91 -15.07 17.91
CA ARG A 178 5.80 -15.64 18.69
C ARG A 178 4.48 -14.97 18.32
N TYR A 179 3.60 -15.77 17.71
CA TYR A 179 2.29 -15.29 17.25
C TYR A 179 1.10 -15.84 18.05
N GLY A 180 1.32 -16.80 18.95
CA GLY A 180 0.26 -17.33 19.80
C GLY A 180 0.68 -18.46 20.74
N GLY A 181 -0.31 -19.05 21.40
CA GLY A 181 -0.15 -20.12 22.39
C GLY A 181 -1.49 -20.57 22.97
N PHE A 182 -1.46 -21.50 23.92
CA PHE A 182 -2.65 -22.16 24.46
C PHE A 182 -2.65 -22.18 25.99
N THR A 183 -3.83 -22.17 26.60
CA THR A 183 -4.00 -22.50 28.02
C THR A 183 -5.13 -23.51 28.18
N PHE A 184 -4.81 -24.65 28.79
CA PHE A 184 -5.69 -25.78 29.03
C PHE A 184 -6.13 -25.86 30.49
N GLY A 185 -7.15 -26.67 30.77
CA GLY A 185 -7.59 -26.96 32.14
C GLY A 185 -8.36 -25.82 32.81
N LEU A 186 -8.93 -24.89 32.03
CA LEU A 186 -9.73 -23.79 32.57
C LEU A 186 -11.13 -24.31 32.89
N LYS A 187 -11.49 -24.40 34.17
CA LYS A 187 -12.84 -24.76 34.58
C LYS A 187 -13.76 -23.55 34.55
N ASN A 188 -14.99 -23.74 34.09
CA ASN A 188 -16.02 -22.71 34.19
C ASN A 188 -16.37 -22.51 35.68
N PRO A 189 -16.38 -21.29 36.23
CA PRO A 189 -16.83 -21.07 37.62
C PRO A 189 -18.25 -21.58 37.89
N LEU A 190 -19.10 -21.70 36.87
CA LEU A 190 -20.44 -22.29 36.97
C LEU A 190 -20.42 -23.81 37.23
N SER A 191 -19.35 -24.53 36.87
CA SER A 191 -19.22 -25.97 37.14
C SER A 191 -18.94 -26.29 38.61
N ALA A 192 -18.62 -25.27 39.42
CA ALA A 192 -18.44 -25.41 40.88
C ALA A 192 -19.76 -25.26 41.66
N VAL A 193 -20.86 -24.92 40.99
CA VAL A 193 -22.17 -24.73 41.63
C VAL A 193 -22.76 -26.10 41.99
N ASN A 194 -22.93 -26.36 43.29
CA ASN A 194 -23.54 -27.60 43.76
C ASN A 194 -25.07 -27.50 43.78
N PHE A 195 -25.72 -27.94 42.71
CA PHE A 195 -27.18 -27.94 42.57
C PHE A 195 -27.90 -28.76 43.65
N THR A 196 -27.28 -29.80 44.22
CA THR A 196 -27.91 -30.59 45.30
C THR A 196 -28.15 -29.77 46.56
N LEU A 197 -27.25 -28.84 46.88
CA LEU A 197 -27.41 -27.92 48.01
C LEU A 197 -28.53 -26.91 47.74
N ILE A 198 -28.64 -26.43 46.50
CA ILE A 198 -29.70 -25.51 46.06
C ILE A 198 -31.06 -26.21 46.17
N HIS A 199 -31.19 -27.44 45.69
CA HIS A 199 -32.40 -28.25 45.84
C HIS A 199 -32.81 -28.44 47.30
N TYR A 200 -31.85 -28.74 48.17
CA TYR A 200 -32.10 -28.89 49.61
C TYR A 200 -32.59 -27.58 50.24
N MET A 201 -31.94 -26.45 49.93
CA MET A 201 -32.34 -25.13 50.45
C MET A 201 -33.72 -24.72 49.95
N VAL A 202 -34.00 -24.90 48.66
CA VAL A 202 -35.29 -24.57 48.06
C VAL A 202 -36.39 -25.41 48.69
N ARG A 203 -36.21 -26.72 48.83
CA ARG A 203 -37.22 -27.60 49.44
C ARG A 203 -37.48 -27.26 50.90
N ARG A 204 -36.43 -26.88 51.65
CA ARG A 204 -36.53 -26.49 53.07
C ARG A 204 -37.15 -25.10 53.28
N PHE A 205 -36.89 -24.13 52.40
CA PHE A 205 -37.48 -22.79 52.47
C PHE A 205 -38.90 -22.75 51.91
N ALA A 206 -39.11 -23.33 50.73
CA ALA A 206 -40.43 -23.39 50.08
C ALA A 206 -41.43 -24.20 50.93
N GLY A 207 -41.03 -25.35 51.49
CA GLY A 207 -41.89 -26.16 52.36
C GLY A 207 -42.26 -25.51 53.70
N LYS A 208 -41.61 -24.40 54.09
CA LYS A 208 -41.96 -23.63 55.29
C LYS A 208 -42.91 -22.47 55.04
N PHE A 209 -42.96 -21.95 53.81
CA PHE A 209 -43.68 -20.71 53.47
C PHE A 209 -44.76 -20.89 52.39
N LEU A 210 -44.72 -21.98 51.62
CA LEU A 210 -45.61 -22.23 50.49
C LEU A 210 -46.45 -23.49 50.72
N THR A 211 -47.60 -23.57 50.05
CA THR A 211 -48.43 -24.77 50.02
C THR A 211 -47.74 -25.88 49.20
N GLU A 212 -48.09 -27.14 49.41
CA GLU A 212 -47.46 -28.31 48.76
C GLU A 212 -47.41 -28.17 47.22
N ASN A 213 -48.55 -27.82 46.59
CA ASN A 213 -48.66 -27.59 45.14
C ASN A 213 -47.82 -26.39 44.62
N GLN A 214 -47.54 -25.39 45.46
CA GLN A 214 -46.65 -24.27 45.10
C GLN A 214 -45.18 -24.64 45.26
N THR A 215 -44.87 -25.48 46.25
CA THR A 215 -43.52 -26.01 46.51
C THR A 215 -43.05 -26.89 45.34
N ASP A 216 -43.93 -27.74 44.82
CA ASP A 216 -43.63 -28.60 43.66
C ASP A 216 -43.36 -27.79 42.39
N LYS A 217 -44.17 -26.76 42.11
CA LYS A 217 -43.93 -25.85 40.97
C LYS A 217 -42.59 -25.11 41.07
N VAL A 218 -42.20 -24.67 42.26
CA VAL A 218 -40.90 -24.01 42.47
C VAL A 218 -39.76 -25.00 42.29
N HIS A 219 -39.92 -26.25 42.74
CA HIS A 219 -38.94 -27.31 42.53
C HIS A 219 -38.77 -27.64 41.04
N ASP A 220 -39.85 -27.75 40.29
CA ASP A 220 -39.83 -27.97 38.83
C ASP A 220 -39.11 -26.85 38.09
N ILE A 221 -39.30 -25.59 38.50
CA ILE A 221 -38.57 -24.44 37.94
C ILE A 221 -37.07 -24.56 38.22
N VAL A 222 -36.68 -24.99 39.42
CA VAL A 222 -35.27 -25.19 39.78
C VAL A 222 -34.65 -26.34 38.98
N ILE A 223 -35.37 -27.44 38.76
CA ILE A 223 -34.95 -28.54 37.88
C ILE A 223 -34.80 -28.04 36.44
N ALA A 224 -35.74 -27.22 35.94
CA ALA A 224 -35.65 -26.65 34.60
C ALA A 224 -34.45 -25.71 34.44
N ILE A 225 -34.16 -24.90 35.46
CA ILE A 225 -32.97 -24.03 35.52
C ILE A 225 -31.70 -24.87 35.60
N GLU A 226 -31.66 -25.92 36.42
CA GLU A 226 -30.53 -26.85 36.48
C GLU A 226 -30.30 -27.52 35.14
N ASN A 227 -31.34 -28.08 34.49
CA ASN A 227 -31.19 -28.72 33.19
C ASN A 227 -30.70 -27.74 32.11
N LYS A 228 -31.13 -26.48 32.18
CA LYS A 228 -30.67 -25.41 31.29
C LYS A 228 -29.26 -24.93 31.61
N LEU A 229 -28.85 -24.95 32.89
CA LEU A 229 -27.48 -24.64 33.29
C LEU A 229 -26.53 -25.79 32.95
N ARG A 230 -26.95 -27.04 33.16
CA ARG A 230 -26.23 -28.26 32.76
C ARG A 230 -26.09 -28.39 31.25
N SER A 231 -27.08 -27.96 30.47
CA SER A 231 -26.93 -27.90 29.02
C SER A 231 -25.99 -26.78 28.55
N LEU A 232 -25.69 -25.82 29.43
CA LEU A 232 -24.68 -24.75 29.24
C LEU A 232 -23.35 -25.07 29.94
N GLU A 233 -23.20 -26.22 30.62
CA GLU A 233 -21.97 -26.63 31.30
C GLU A 233 -20.90 -27.00 30.26
N VAL A 234 -20.15 -26.01 29.80
CA VAL A 234 -18.83 -26.23 29.23
C VAL A 234 -17.90 -26.54 30.39
N PHE A 235 -17.68 -27.83 30.68
CA PHE A 235 -16.89 -28.28 31.83
C PHE A 235 -15.42 -27.87 31.75
N ASP A 236 -14.86 -27.87 30.54
CA ASP A 236 -13.45 -27.55 30.28
C ASP A 236 -13.34 -26.53 29.13
N ASN A 237 -12.80 -25.36 29.46
CA ASN A 237 -12.50 -24.31 28.49
C ASN A 237 -11.04 -24.38 28.07
N VAL A 238 -10.79 -24.00 26.81
CA VAL A 238 -9.44 -23.76 26.31
C VAL A 238 -9.34 -22.30 25.89
N LYS A 239 -8.24 -21.65 26.27
CA LYS A 239 -7.94 -20.27 25.90
C LYS A 239 -6.85 -20.26 24.84
N VAL A 240 -7.15 -19.65 23.71
CA VAL A 240 -6.18 -19.41 22.64
C VAL A 240 -5.61 -18.00 22.81
N TRP A 241 -4.30 -17.92 22.93
CA TRP A 241 -3.55 -16.67 22.92
C TRP A 241 -3.09 -16.40 21.50
N PHE A 242 -3.32 -15.19 21.01
CA PHE A 242 -2.84 -14.77 19.70
C PHE A 242 -2.25 -13.36 19.78
N ASN A 243 -1.33 -13.07 18.88
CA ASN A 243 -0.68 -11.77 18.77
C ASN A 243 -1.23 -11.04 17.54
N ASN A 244 -2.05 -10.01 17.76
CA ASN A 244 -2.71 -9.26 16.70
C ASN A 244 -1.76 -8.53 15.73
N LYS A 245 -0.44 -8.57 15.95
CA LYS A 245 0.56 -8.17 14.94
C LYS A 245 0.65 -9.10 13.74
N GLY A 246 0.30 -10.39 13.92
CA GLY A 246 0.12 -11.31 12.81
C GLY A 246 -1.34 -11.23 12.34
N TRP A 247 -1.57 -10.78 11.11
CA TRP A 247 -2.90 -10.59 10.52
C TRP A 247 -3.79 -11.85 10.64
N ALA A 248 -3.27 -13.02 10.26
CA ALA A 248 -3.93 -14.32 10.34
C ALA A 248 -3.79 -15.05 11.70
N SER A 249 -3.14 -14.45 12.71
CA SER A 249 -2.77 -15.17 13.94
C SER A 249 -3.99 -15.69 14.72
N SER A 250 -5.04 -14.90 14.86
CA SER A 250 -6.23 -15.27 15.64
C SER A 250 -6.89 -16.54 15.09
N VAL A 251 -7.17 -16.56 13.79
CA VAL A 251 -7.86 -17.67 13.12
C VAL A 251 -6.95 -18.89 12.96
N SER A 252 -5.66 -18.68 12.66
CA SER A 252 -4.71 -19.79 12.51
C SER A 252 -4.49 -20.55 13.81
N TYR A 253 -4.32 -19.86 14.95
CA TYR A 253 -4.17 -20.52 16.26
C TYR A 253 -5.50 -21.12 16.74
N MET A 254 -6.64 -20.54 16.38
CA MET A 254 -7.94 -21.18 16.61
C MET A 254 -8.07 -22.50 15.85
N ASN A 255 -7.69 -22.53 14.56
CA ASN A 255 -7.70 -23.75 13.77
C ASN A 255 -6.71 -24.79 14.31
N ALA A 256 -5.52 -24.37 14.75
CA ALA A 256 -4.57 -25.25 15.43
C ALA A 256 -5.17 -25.86 16.70
N MET A 257 -5.93 -25.09 17.48
CA MET A 257 -6.63 -25.63 18.64
C MET A 257 -7.69 -26.66 18.26
N ASN A 258 -8.49 -26.39 17.23
CA ASN A 258 -9.49 -27.36 16.74
C ASN A 258 -8.84 -28.66 16.27
N ASN A 259 -7.65 -28.60 15.66
CA ASN A 259 -6.86 -29.78 15.31
C ASN A 259 -6.40 -30.58 16.54
N ILE A 260 -5.98 -29.89 17.61
CA ILE A 260 -5.63 -30.53 18.89
C ILE A 260 -6.85 -31.23 19.50
N ILE A 261 -8.02 -30.56 19.51
CA ILE A 261 -9.27 -31.14 20.02
C ILE A 261 -9.66 -32.38 19.21
N LEU A 262 -9.64 -32.28 17.86
CA LEU A 262 -9.94 -33.40 16.96
C LEU A 262 -9.08 -34.62 17.30
N ARG A 263 -7.76 -34.42 17.39
CA ARG A 263 -6.79 -35.50 17.60
C ARG A 263 -6.88 -36.10 18.99
N SER A 264 -7.14 -35.29 20.01
CA SER A 264 -7.35 -35.76 21.39
C SER A 264 -8.63 -36.58 21.58
N SER A 265 -9.61 -36.41 20.67
CA SER A 265 -10.91 -37.09 20.71
C SER A 265 -10.98 -38.34 19.83
N LEU A 266 -9.87 -38.73 19.19
CA LEU A 266 -9.82 -39.92 18.33
C LEU A 266 -9.97 -41.21 19.14
N PRO A 267 -10.59 -42.27 18.56
CA PRO A 267 -10.68 -43.56 19.22
C PRO A 267 -9.29 -44.21 19.38
N PRO A 268 -9.10 -45.06 20.41
CA PRO A 268 -7.83 -45.75 20.62
C PRO A 268 -7.49 -46.63 19.40
N GLY A 269 -6.31 -46.40 18.82
CA GLY A 269 -5.83 -47.11 17.62
C GLY A 269 -5.94 -46.33 16.30
N ALA A 270 -6.65 -45.19 16.29
CA ALA A 270 -6.65 -44.30 15.12
C ALA A 270 -5.31 -43.57 14.97
N ASN A 271 -4.79 -43.49 13.74
CA ASN A 271 -3.54 -42.79 13.48
C ASN A 271 -3.79 -41.30 13.22
N ALA A 272 -3.39 -40.45 14.17
CA ALA A 272 -3.54 -38.99 14.10
C ALA A 272 -2.92 -38.34 12.85
N SER A 273 -2.00 -39.02 12.17
CA SER A 273 -1.34 -38.52 10.95
C SER A 273 -2.26 -38.37 9.74
N TYR A 274 -3.44 -39.00 9.73
CA TYR A 274 -4.41 -38.88 8.65
C TYR A 274 -5.51 -37.85 8.92
N TYR A 275 -5.52 -37.25 10.12
CA TYR A 275 -6.59 -36.34 10.54
C TYR A 275 -6.04 -34.92 10.72
N GLY A 276 -6.64 -33.99 9.99
CA GLY A 276 -6.34 -32.57 10.09
C GLY A 276 -7.43 -31.72 9.43
N ILE A 277 -7.63 -30.51 9.97
CA ILE A 277 -8.55 -29.49 9.49
C ILE A 277 -7.70 -28.34 8.96
N SER A 278 -7.79 -28.09 7.65
CA SER A 278 -7.22 -26.91 6.99
C SER A 278 -8.28 -25.82 6.88
N VAL A 279 -7.89 -24.58 7.11
CA VAL A 279 -8.77 -23.41 6.92
C VAL A 279 -8.14 -22.54 5.85
N ILE A 280 -8.91 -22.22 4.82
CA ILE A 280 -8.49 -21.36 3.71
C ILE A 280 -9.32 -20.10 3.76
N ASN A 281 -8.66 -18.95 3.86
CA ASN A 281 -9.30 -17.66 3.66
C ASN A 281 -9.24 -17.33 2.17
N HIS A 282 -10.41 -17.28 1.53
CA HIS A 282 -10.53 -16.87 0.14
C HIS A 282 -11.49 -15.68 0.10
N PRO A 283 -10.97 -14.46 -0.15
CA PRO A 283 -11.81 -13.27 -0.25
C PRO A 283 -12.85 -13.42 -1.36
N MET A 284 -14.01 -12.79 -1.17
CA MET A 284 -14.99 -12.65 -2.25
C MET A 284 -14.51 -11.61 -3.26
N ASN A 285 -14.97 -11.74 -4.50
CA ASN A 285 -14.71 -10.74 -5.53
C ASN A 285 -15.25 -9.37 -5.12
N PHE A 286 -14.55 -8.31 -5.53
CA PHE A 286 -14.94 -6.93 -5.25
C PHE A 286 -16.36 -6.63 -5.72
N THR A 287 -17.13 -5.94 -4.86
CA THR A 287 -18.38 -5.31 -5.30
C THR A 287 -18.08 -4.08 -6.16
N GLN A 288 -19.07 -3.60 -6.91
CA GLN A 288 -18.90 -2.40 -7.75
C GLN A 288 -18.46 -1.18 -6.94
N ASP A 289 -18.97 -1.02 -5.72
CA ASP A 289 -18.63 0.14 -4.88
C ASP A 289 -17.23 0.01 -4.29
N GLN A 290 -16.83 -1.19 -3.83
CA GLN A 290 -15.45 -1.42 -3.40
C GLN A 290 -14.44 -1.21 -4.52
N LEU A 291 -14.78 -1.61 -5.76
CA LEU A 291 -13.92 -1.38 -6.90
C LEU A 291 -13.79 0.11 -7.24
N LYS A 292 -14.86 0.90 -7.08
CA LYS A 292 -14.78 2.36 -7.25
C LYS A 292 -13.83 2.99 -6.23
N ASP A 293 -13.89 2.56 -4.97
CA ASP A 293 -13.00 3.07 -3.91
C ASP A 293 -11.54 2.71 -4.20
N GLU A 294 -11.28 1.46 -4.58
CA GLU A 294 -9.94 0.98 -4.95
C GLU A 294 -9.38 1.71 -6.19
N VAL A 295 -10.24 1.97 -7.18
CA VAL A 295 -9.90 2.79 -8.36
C VAL A 295 -9.56 4.21 -7.93
N LEU A 296 -10.33 4.79 -7.00
CA LEU A 296 -10.10 6.14 -6.48
C LEU A 296 -8.74 6.24 -5.77
N GLU A 297 -8.38 5.26 -4.93
CA GLU A 297 -7.06 5.21 -4.29
C GLU A 297 -5.93 5.11 -5.32
N ARG A 298 -6.12 4.29 -6.37
CA ARG A 298 -5.15 4.13 -7.45
C ARG A 298 -5.02 5.35 -8.37
N LYS A 299 -6.01 6.26 -8.42
CA LYS A 299 -5.84 7.53 -9.15
C LYS A 299 -4.64 8.35 -8.65
N GLY A 300 -4.16 8.14 -7.41
CA GLY A 300 -2.95 8.78 -6.91
C GLY A 300 -1.69 8.48 -7.75
N LEU A 301 -1.61 7.30 -8.37
CA LEU A 301 -0.53 6.94 -9.30
C LEU A 301 -0.50 7.87 -10.51
N SER A 302 -1.67 8.22 -11.04
CA SER A 302 -1.79 9.13 -12.18
C SER A 302 -1.23 10.52 -11.87
N LEU A 303 -1.41 10.99 -10.63
CA LEU A 303 -0.87 12.26 -10.16
C LEU A 303 0.66 12.19 -10.08
N MET A 304 1.21 11.10 -9.54
CA MET A 304 2.65 10.89 -9.47
C MET A 304 3.29 10.94 -10.87
N HIS A 305 2.74 10.18 -11.83
CA HIS A 305 3.22 10.21 -13.22
C HIS A 305 3.11 11.61 -13.83
N ALA A 306 1.96 12.28 -13.69
CA ALA A 306 1.74 13.61 -14.22
C ALA A 306 2.73 14.64 -13.65
N VAL A 307 2.92 14.68 -12.33
CA VAL A 307 3.84 15.60 -11.66
C VAL A 307 5.29 15.38 -12.12
N CYS A 308 5.73 14.12 -12.23
CA CYS A 308 7.08 13.81 -12.68
C CYS A 308 7.33 14.22 -14.13
N VAL A 309 6.36 14.01 -15.04
CA VAL A 309 6.46 14.45 -16.42
C VAL A 309 6.40 15.98 -16.54
N ILE A 310 5.52 16.66 -15.81
CA ILE A 310 5.49 18.12 -15.75
C ILE A 310 6.83 18.67 -15.27
N PHE A 311 7.39 18.09 -14.22
CA PHE A 311 8.68 18.50 -13.67
C PHE A 311 9.77 18.38 -14.74
N ALA A 312 9.92 17.18 -15.32
CA ALA A 312 10.88 16.89 -16.38
C ALA A 312 10.76 17.85 -17.57
N MET A 313 9.55 18.04 -18.10
CA MET A 313 9.31 18.83 -19.30
C MET A 313 9.38 20.35 -19.06
N SER A 314 9.17 20.80 -17.81
CA SER A 314 9.35 22.19 -17.40
C SER A 314 10.81 22.64 -17.46
N PHE A 315 11.76 21.75 -17.17
CA PHE A 315 13.20 22.06 -17.31
C PHE A 315 13.62 22.19 -18.77
N VAL A 316 13.12 21.29 -19.63
CA VAL A 316 13.40 21.33 -21.08
C VAL A 316 12.94 22.64 -21.70
N THR A 317 11.73 23.09 -21.37
CA THR A 317 11.19 24.33 -21.96
C THR A 317 11.88 25.58 -21.41
N ALA A 318 12.34 25.55 -20.16
CA ALA A 318 13.10 26.65 -19.57
C ALA A 318 14.54 26.77 -20.12
N SER A 319 15.17 25.68 -20.54
CA SER A 319 16.55 25.69 -21.00
C SER A 319 16.74 26.51 -22.29
N PHE A 320 15.77 26.49 -23.20
CA PHE A 320 15.82 27.23 -24.47
C PHE A 320 15.91 28.75 -24.28
N VAL A 321 15.41 29.25 -23.15
CA VAL A 321 15.50 30.67 -22.79
C VAL A 321 16.94 31.11 -22.49
N MET A 322 17.80 30.23 -21.94
CA MET A 322 19.19 30.60 -21.64
C MET A 322 19.93 31.05 -22.88
N PHE A 323 19.87 30.26 -23.96
CA PHE A 323 20.52 30.62 -25.21
C PHE A 323 20.00 31.95 -25.77
N LEU A 324 18.69 32.20 -25.68
CA LEU A 324 18.07 33.43 -26.18
C LEU A 324 18.55 34.67 -25.42
N ILE A 325 18.71 34.56 -24.09
CA ILE A 325 19.23 35.66 -23.27
C ILE A 325 20.73 35.84 -23.52
N GLU A 326 21.50 34.77 -23.68
CA GLU A 326 22.92 34.86 -24.06
C GLU A 326 23.09 35.57 -25.42
N ASP A 327 22.27 35.26 -26.42
CA ASP A 327 22.33 35.90 -27.74
C ASP A 327 21.93 37.39 -27.68
N LYS A 328 21.00 37.74 -26.77
CA LYS A 328 20.61 39.13 -26.48
C LYS A 328 21.73 39.89 -25.78
N VAL A 329 22.31 39.35 -24.72
CA VAL A 329 23.30 40.02 -23.86
C VAL A 329 24.66 40.15 -24.56
N SER A 330 25.04 39.15 -25.37
CA SER A 330 26.26 39.20 -26.20
C SER A 330 26.16 40.18 -27.38
N GLY A 331 24.99 40.78 -27.62
CA GLY A 331 24.75 41.67 -28.76
C GLY A 331 24.64 40.95 -30.12
N SER A 332 24.74 39.62 -30.14
CA SER A 332 24.71 38.86 -31.38
C SER A 332 23.33 38.87 -32.07
N LYS A 333 22.23 38.91 -31.30
CA LYS A 333 20.89 39.15 -31.84
C LYS A 333 20.80 40.51 -32.55
N HIS A 334 21.36 41.55 -31.95
CA HIS A 334 21.39 42.89 -32.55
C HIS A 334 22.22 42.92 -33.84
N LEU A 335 23.39 42.27 -33.85
CA LEU A 335 24.25 42.18 -35.02
C LEU A 335 23.56 41.48 -36.21
N GLN A 336 22.75 40.44 -35.95
CA GLN A 336 21.95 39.78 -36.98
C GLN A 336 20.91 40.71 -37.62
N PHE A 337 20.27 41.55 -36.82
CA PHE A 337 19.32 42.54 -37.33
C PHE A 337 20.00 43.66 -38.11
N VAL A 338 21.17 44.14 -37.66
CA VAL A 338 21.99 45.11 -38.42
C VAL A 338 22.44 44.52 -39.77
N SER A 339 22.67 43.21 -39.82
CA SER A 339 23.00 42.48 -41.05
C SER A 339 21.81 42.26 -42.01
N GLY A 340 20.63 42.82 -41.70
CA GLY A 340 19.45 42.80 -42.58
C GLY A 340 18.50 41.60 -42.37
N VAL A 341 18.66 40.80 -41.31
CA VAL A 341 17.73 39.71 -41.02
C VAL A 341 16.39 40.27 -40.51
N LYS A 342 15.28 39.90 -41.16
CA LYS A 342 13.94 40.28 -40.70
C LYS A 342 13.61 39.59 -39.36
N PRO A 343 12.99 40.29 -38.38
CA PRO A 343 12.63 39.71 -37.08
C PRO A 343 11.78 38.43 -37.16
N ALA A 344 10.81 38.36 -38.08
CA ALA A 344 10.00 37.16 -38.29
C ALA A 344 10.84 35.94 -38.69
N VAL A 345 11.86 36.10 -39.53
CA VAL A 345 12.74 35.00 -39.95
C VAL A 345 13.61 34.52 -38.80
N TYR A 346 14.06 35.43 -37.94
CA TYR A 346 14.81 35.09 -36.72
C TYR A 346 13.96 34.24 -35.77
N TRP A 347 12.73 34.67 -35.47
CA TRP A 347 11.86 33.96 -34.52
C TRP A 347 11.33 32.64 -35.07
N ILE A 348 10.97 32.56 -36.36
CA ILE A 348 10.59 31.29 -37.00
C ILE A 348 11.78 30.32 -36.98
N GLY A 349 12.98 30.78 -37.36
CA GLY A 349 14.18 29.94 -37.32
C GLY A 349 14.59 29.52 -35.90
N THR A 350 14.33 30.36 -34.91
CA THR A 350 14.54 30.03 -33.48
C THR A 350 13.56 28.94 -33.05
N TYR A 351 12.28 29.15 -33.32
CA TYR A 351 11.22 28.23 -32.94
C TYR A 351 11.35 26.86 -33.59
N THR A 352 11.63 26.81 -34.89
CA THR A 352 11.83 25.53 -35.59
C THR A 352 13.02 24.76 -35.02
N TRP A 353 14.12 25.46 -34.67
CA TRP A 353 15.27 24.81 -34.03
C TRP A 353 14.94 24.28 -32.63
N ASP A 354 14.28 25.08 -31.80
CA ASP A 354 13.93 24.68 -30.43
C ASP A 354 12.94 23.51 -30.46
N LEU A 355 11.99 23.51 -31.40
CA LEU A 355 11.08 22.39 -31.62
C LEU A 355 11.84 21.12 -32.06
N CYS A 356 12.81 21.22 -32.98
CA CYS A 356 13.65 20.08 -33.36
C CYS A 356 14.47 19.53 -32.17
N ASN A 357 15.02 20.40 -31.34
CA ASN A 357 15.75 19.97 -30.14
C ASN A 357 14.82 19.33 -29.11
N TYR A 358 13.61 19.84 -28.95
CA TYR A 358 12.58 19.29 -28.06
C TYR A 358 12.14 17.87 -28.46
N LEU A 359 12.20 17.51 -29.75
CA LEU A 359 11.88 16.14 -30.20
C LEU A 359 12.78 15.07 -29.56
N VAL A 360 13.99 15.44 -29.11
CA VAL A 360 14.91 14.49 -28.45
C VAL A 360 14.36 14.06 -27.07
N PRO A 361 14.16 14.94 -26.07
CA PRO A 361 13.57 14.56 -24.79
C PRO A 361 12.12 14.05 -24.93
N PHE A 362 11.37 14.52 -25.92
CA PHE A 362 10.05 13.98 -26.27
C PHE A 362 10.12 12.48 -26.62
N SER A 363 11.01 12.12 -27.57
CA SER A 363 11.16 10.72 -28.01
C SER A 363 11.68 9.83 -26.87
N LEU A 364 12.58 10.37 -26.05
CA LEU A 364 13.13 9.67 -24.92
C LEU A 364 12.08 9.43 -23.83
N CYS A 365 11.21 10.41 -23.55
CA CYS A 365 10.07 10.25 -22.64
C CYS A 365 9.17 9.10 -23.10
N ILE A 366 8.79 9.07 -24.38
CA ILE A 366 7.97 7.99 -24.96
C ILE A 366 8.67 6.64 -24.84
N LEU A 367 9.97 6.59 -25.15
CA LEU A 367 10.76 5.36 -25.07
C LEU A 367 10.85 4.84 -23.62
N ILE A 368 10.96 5.72 -22.62
CA ILE A 368 10.93 5.32 -21.22
C ILE A 368 9.60 4.64 -20.89
N PHE A 369 8.45 5.30 -21.14
CA PHE A 369 7.15 4.68 -20.85
C PHE A 369 6.94 3.37 -21.61
N TYR A 370 7.44 3.26 -22.84
CA TYR A 370 7.43 2.03 -23.64
C TYR A 370 8.24 0.90 -22.99
N VAL A 371 9.45 1.17 -22.52
CA VAL A 371 10.33 0.17 -21.88
C VAL A 371 9.77 -0.34 -20.55
N PHE A 372 9.05 0.51 -19.81
CA PHE A 372 8.38 0.12 -18.57
C PHE A 372 7.02 -0.57 -18.79
N GLU A 373 6.58 -0.73 -20.04
CA GLU A 373 5.32 -1.40 -20.41
C GLU A 373 4.08 -0.81 -19.70
N GLU A 374 4.04 0.52 -19.55
CA GLU A 374 2.93 1.20 -18.86
C GLU A 374 1.69 1.31 -19.78
N ASP A 375 0.77 0.35 -19.65
CA ASP A 375 -0.43 0.21 -20.50
C ASP A 375 -1.32 1.46 -20.54
N ALA A 376 -1.33 2.26 -19.47
CA ALA A 376 -2.04 3.54 -19.42
C ALA A 376 -1.66 4.51 -20.55
N TYR A 377 -0.42 4.48 -21.03
CA TYR A 377 0.08 5.39 -22.07
C TYR A 377 0.47 4.66 -23.36
N VAL A 378 0.94 3.42 -23.25
CA VAL A 378 1.54 2.67 -24.36
C VAL A 378 0.56 1.75 -25.08
N SER A 379 -0.62 1.51 -24.49
CA SER A 379 -1.69 0.74 -25.14
C SER A 379 -2.02 1.31 -26.54
N LYS A 380 -2.34 0.41 -27.48
CA LYS A 380 -2.59 0.73 -28.90
C LYS A 380 -3.59 1.86 -29.10
N ASP A 381 -4.56 1.94 -28.22
CA ASP A 381 -5.63 2.93 -28.33
C ASP A 381 -5.26 4.27 -27.68
N ASN A 382 -4.39 4.28 -26.67
CA ASN A 382 -4.02 5.47 -25.89
C ASN A 382 -2.75 6.18 -26.41
N ILE A 383 -1.85 5.44 -27.06
CA ILE A 383 -0.54 5.95 -27.47
C ILE A 383 -0.62 7.17 -28.38
N ALA A 384 -1.60 7.23 -29.30
CA ALA A 384 -1.80 8.38 -30.17
C ALA A 384 -2.13 9.65 -29.37
N GLY A 385 -2.97 9.54 -28.34
CA GLY A 385 -3.31 10.65 -27.45
C GLY A 385 -2.11 11.13 -26.63
N PHE A 386 -1.34 10.20 -26.08
CA PHE A 386 -0.13 10.51 -25.30
C PHE A 386 0.95 11.21 -26.13
N VAL A 387 1.27 10.68 -27.31
CA VAL A 387 2.26 11.26 -28.24
C VAL A 387 1.83 12.66 -28.68
N LEU A 388 0.55 12.84 -29.02
CA LEU A 388 0.03 14.12 -29.48
C LEU A 388 0.00 15.16 -28.35
N LEU A 389 -0.36 14.77 -27.13
CA LEU A 389 -0.33 15.62 -25.94
C LEU A 389 1.09 16.15 -25.66
N LEU A 390 2.09 15.27 -25.66
CA LEU A 390 3.48 15.66 -25.44
C LEU A 390 3.97 16.59 -26.57
N PHE A 391 3.68 16.27 -27.84
CA PHE A 391 4.09 17.12 -28.96
C PHE A 391 3.48 18.53 -28.86
N LEU A 392 2.17 18.62 -28.61
CA LEU A 392 1.48 19.91 -28.49
C LEU A 392 1.88 20.69 -27.24
N TYR A 393 2.32 20.03 -26.17
CA TYR A 393 2.93 20.70 -25.04
C TYR A 393 4.20 21.46 -25.47
N GLY A 394 5.10 20.83 -26.24
CA GLY A 394 6.28 21.50 -26.80
C GLY A 394 5.90 22.67 -27.72
N TRP A 395 4.91 22.46 -28.59
CA TRP A 395 4.36 23.49 -29.47
C TRP A 395 3.86 24.74 -28.73
N SER A 396 3.22 24.56 -27.58
CA SER A 396 2.63 25.66 -26.80
C SER A 396 3.61 26.27 -25.79
N SER A 397 4.38 25.43 -25.11
CA SER A 397 5.23 25.85 -24.00
C SER A 397 6.49 26.58 -24.48
N ILE A 398 7.08 26.21 -25.61
CA ILE A 398 8.27 26.92 -26.13
C ILE A 398 7.95 28.40 -26.43
N PRO A 399 6.88 28.74 -27.19
CA PRO A 399 6.54 30.14 -27.45
C PRO A 399 6.11 30.92 -26.21
N LEU A 400 5.51 30.27 -25.20
CA LEU A 400 5.17 30.90 -23.91
C LEU A 400 6.41 31.50 -23.22
N MET A 401 7.58 30.87 -23.40
CA MET A 401 8.80 31.26 -22.71
C MET A 401 9.50 32.45 -23.38
N TYR A 402 9.30 32.68 -24.68
CA TYR A 402 10.01 33.72 -25.42
C TYR A 402 9.75 35.17 -24.95
N PRO A 403 8.52 35.60 -24.61
CA PRO A 403 8.29 36.95 -24.07
C PRO A 403 9.03 37.19 -22.75
N THR A 404 9.34 36.14 -21.99
CA THR A 404 10.03 36.28 -20.71
C THR A 404 11.49 36.73 -20.89
N THR A 405 12.09 36.47 -22.06
CA THR A 405 13.47 36.86 -22.40
C THR A 405 13.73 38.38 -22.33
N TYR A 406 12.68 39.20 -22.44
CA TYR A 406 12.82 40.66 -22.36
C TYR A 406 12.97 41.16 -20.91
N PHE A 407 12.42 40.45 -19.93
CA PHE A 407 12.48 40.82 -18.51
C PHE A 407 13.80 40.46 -17.83
N PHE A 408 14.54 39.49 -18.37
CA PHE A 408 15.79 39.02 -17.79
C PHE A 408 17.02 39.49 -18.59
N ASN A 409 18.10 39.77 -17.85
CA ASN A 409 19.42 40.12 -18.40
C ASN A 409 20.51 39.10 -17.99
N ILE A 410 20.22 38.18 -17.07
CA ILE A 410 21.16 37.15 -16.60
C ILE A 410 20.60 35.76 -16.99
N PRO A 411 21.26 35.00 -17.88
CA PRO A 411 20.73 33.72 -18.40
C PRO A 411 20.47 32.65 -17.33
N SER A 412 21.43 32.42 -16.43
CA SER A 412 21.34 31.38 -15.40
C SER A 412 20.22 31.64 -14.39
N SER A 413 20.05 32.91 -13.98
CA SER A 413 18.95 33.33 -13.11
C SER A 413 17.59 33.13 -13.77
N ALA A 414 17.47 33.47 -15.06
CA ALA A 414 16.24 33.27 -15.82
C ALA A 414 15.85 31.79 -15.93
N PHE A 415 16.81 30.90 -16.20
CA PHE A 415 16.57 29.46 -16.25
C PHE A 415 15.97 28.93 -14.96
N VAL A 416 16.62 29.21 -13.82
CA VAL A 416 16.15 28.71 -12.52
C VAL A 416 14.79 29.31 -12.18
N ALA A 417 14.60 30.61 -12.36
CA ALA A 417 13.34 31.28 -12.06
C ALA A 417 12.17 30.74 -12.91
N LEU A 418 12.37 30.57 -14.22
CA LEU A 418 11.35 30.10 -15.13
C LEU A 418 11.07 28.61 -14.99
N ALA A 419 12.08 27.78 -14.73
CA ALA A 419 11.90 26.37 -14.40
C ALA A 419 11.06 26.23 -13.12
N CYS A 420 11.40 26.96 -12.06
CA CYS A 420 10.64 26.97 -10.81
C CYS A 420 9.20 27.46 -11.01
N LEU A 421 8.99 28.52 -11.80
CA LEU A 421 7.66 29.05 -12.08
C LEU A 421 6.80 28.05 -12.87
N ASN A 422 7.38 27.41 -13.89
CA ASN A 422 6.71 26.38 -14.69
C ASN A 422 6.29 25.18 -13.83
N VAL A 423 7.22 24.68 -13.01
CA VAL A 423 6.96 23.58 -12.08
C VAL A 423 5.89 23.96 -11.08
N PHE A 424 5.97 25.17 -10.50
CA PHE A 424 4.99 25.65 -9.53
C PHE A 424 3.59 25.75 -10.15
N ILE A 425 3.46 26.37 -11.32
CA ILE A 425 2.18 26.46 -12.03
C ILE A 425 1.66 25.07 -12.34
N GLY A 426 2.48 24.18 -12.90
CA GLY A 426 2.06 22.83 -13.28
C GLY A 426 1.61 21.99 -12.09
N ILE A 427 2.37 21.96 -11.01
CA ILE A 427 2.04 21.18 -9.81
C ILE A 427 0.83 21.75 -9.09
N VAL A 428 0.77 23.07 -8.84
CA VAL A 428 -0.33 23.67 -8.08
C VAL A 428 -1.66 23.53 -8.82
N THR A 429 -1.67 23.76 -10.13
CA THR A 429 -2.91 23.66 -10.93
C THR A 429 -3.40 22.22 -11.05
N THR A 430 -2.51 21.25 -11.22
CA THR A 430 -2.90 19.83 -11.30
C THR A 430 -3.34 19.28 -9.95
N LEU A 431 -2.55 19.52 -8.90
CA LEU A 431 -2.82 19.07 -7.54
C LEU A 431 -4.12 19.65 -6.99
N SER A 432 -4.39 20.94 -7.21
CA SER A 432 -5.65 21.55 -6.76
C SER A 432 -6.87 20.89 -7.40
N THR A 433 -6.85 20.65 -8.72
CA THR A 433 -7.99 19.97 -9.36
C THR A 433 -8.12 18.51 -8.94
N TYR A 434 -7.02 17.80 -8.70
CA TYR A 434 -7.04 16.43 -8.18
C TYR A 434 -7.62 16.35 -6.76
N ILE A 435 -7.15 17.22 -5.85
CA ILE A 435 -7.64 17.25 -4.47
C ILE A 435 -9.13 17.56 -4.43
N LEU A 436 -9.60 18.53 -5.22
CA LEU A 436 -11.02 18.87 -5.26
C LEU A 436 -11.89 17.71 -5.79
N GLU A 437 -11.38 16.93 -6.74
CA GLU A 437 -12.06 15.73 -7.25
C GLU A 437 -12.07 14.55 -6.27
N LEU A 438 -11.14 14.52 -5.32
CA LEU A 438 -11.08 13.48 -4.28
C LEU A 438 -12.26 13.61 -3.30
N PHE A 439 -12.79 14.82 -3.13
CA PHE A 439 -13.94 15.06 -2.28
C PHE A 439 -15.25 14.65 -2.97
N THR A 440 -16.15 14.03 -2.20
CA THR A 440 -17.48 13.59 -2.65
C THR A 440 -18.53 14.72 -2.64
N ASP A 441 -18.17 15.91 -2.15
CA ASP A 441 -19.09 17.05 -2.07
C ASP A 441 -19.33 17.67 -3.45
N LYS A 442 -20.62 17.84 -3.80
CA LYS A 442 -21.05 18.36 -5.10
C LYS A 442 -20.56 19.79 -5.34
N GLU A 443 -20.58 20.64 -4.31
CA GLU A 443 -20.13 22.03 -4.47
C GLU A 443 -18.63 22.11 -4.81
N LEU A 444 -17.82 21.25 -4.18
CA LEU A 444 -16.38 21.16 -4.46
C LEU A 444 -16.12 20.61 -5.87
N GLN A 445 -16.91 19.65 -6.34
CA GLN A 445 -16.79 19.13 -7.71
C GLN A 445 -17.19 20.18 -8.76
N ASP A 446 -18.20 21.00 -8.49
CA ASP A 446 -18.58 22.12 -9.37
C ASP A 446 -17.46 23.17 -9.43
N ILE A 447 -16.87 23.51 -8.28
CA ILE A 447 -15.69 24.39 -8.20
C ILE A 447 -14.52 23.78 -9.00
N ALA A 448 -14.26 22.47 -8.86
CA ALA A 448 -13.24 21.77 -9.64
C ALA A 448 -13.50 21.89 -11.15
N GLY A 449 -14.77 21.77 -11.56
CA GLY A 449 -15.21 21.97 -12.94
C GLY A 449 -14.85 23.35 -13.49
N ILE A 450 -15.04 24.40 -12.69
CA ILE A 450 -14.69 25.78 -13.05
C ILE A 450 -13.17 25.96 -13.11
N LEU A 451 -12.42 25.47 -12.11
CA LEU A 451 -10.95 25.57 -12.09
C LEU A 451 -10.33 24.88 -13.30
N LYS A 452 -10.85 23.71 -13.70
CA LYS A 452 -10.41 23.03 -14.93
C LYS A 452 -10.50 23.94 -16.15
N GLN A 453 -11.58 24.73 -16.29
CA GLN A 453 -11.72 25.66 -17.42
C GLN A 453 -10.74 26.83 -17.35
N VAL A 454 -10.54 27.40 -16.15
CA VAL A 454 -9.63 28.53 -15.96
C VAL A 454 -8.18 28.12 -16.19
N TYR A 455 -7.78 26.95 -15.69
CA TYR A 455 -6.40 26.47 -15.80
C TYR A 455 -6.02 25.96 -17.18
N LEU A 456 -6.97 25.74 -18.09
CA LEU A 456 -6.68 25.45 -19.49
C LEU A 456 -5.74 26.48 -20.12
N VAL A 457 -5.69 27.72 -19.63
CA VAL A 457 -4.77 28.78 -20.09
C VAL A 457 -3.29 28.38 -19.93
N PHE A 458 -2.96 27.49 -18.99
CA PHE A 458 -1.57 27.08 -18.73
C PHE A 458 -1.23 25.77 -19.46
N PRO A 459 -0.20 25.75 -20.34
CA PRO A 459 0.20 24.53 -21.04
C PRO A 459 0.61 23.39 -20.10
N HIS A 460 1.23 23.71 -18.97
CA HIS A 460 1.65 22.75 -17.94
C HIS A 460 0.46 22.04 -17.29
N TYR A 461 -0.65 22.75 -17.10
CA TYR A 461 -1.88 22.16 -16.59
C TYR A 461 -2.48 21.18 -17.60
N CYS A 462 -2.57 21.57 -18.89
CA CYS A 462 -3.10 20.72 -19.95
C CYS A 462 -2.32 19.40 -20.08
N LEU A 463 -0.98 19.45 -19.98
CA LEU A 463 -0.13 18.27 -19.97
C LEU A 463 -0.45 17.37 -18.77
N GLY A 464 -0.38 17.91 -17.56
CA GLY A 464 -0.63 17.14 -16.34
C GLY A 464 -2.02 16.53 -16.31
N ARG A 465 -3.05 17.34 -16.58
CA ARG A 465 -4.43 16.86 -16.61
C ARG A 465 -4.66 15.81 -17.69
N GLY A 466 -4.11 16.01 -18.89
CA GLY A 466 -4.22 15.05 -19.98
C GLY A 466 -3.58 13.69 -19.65
N LEU A 467 -2.44 13.68 -18.95
CA LEU A 467 -1.81 12.43 -18.48
C LEU A 467 -2.65 11.73 -17.40
N MET A 468 -3.25 12.50 -16.48
CA MET A 468 -4.13 11.94 -15.46
C MET A 468 -5.38 11.34 -16.10
N ASP A 469 -6.02 12.06 -17.01
CA ASP A 469 -7.22 11.59 -17.70
C ASP A 469 -6.94 10.29 -18.47
N LEU A 470 -5.84 10.20 -19.24
CA LEU A 470 -5.41 8.97 -19.93
C LEU A 470 -5.27 7.78 -18.99
N PHE A 471 -4.57 7.97 -17.86
CA PHE A 471 -4.39 6.92 -16.86
C PHE A 471 -5.73 6.48 -16.25
N THR A 472 -6.60 7.44 -15.87
CA THR A 472 -7.90 7.09 -15.29
C THR A 472 -8.83 6.37 -16.27
N ASN A 473 -8.72 6.65 -17.57
CA ASN A 473 -9.51 5.97 -18.59
C ASN A 473 -9.05 4.52 -18.78
N GLN A 474 -7.74 4.26 -18.77
CA GLN A 474 -7.21 2.90 -18.81
C GLN A 474 -7.64 2.11 -17.56
N LEU A 475 -7.49 2.72 -16.38
CA LEU A 475 -7.91 2.09 -15.13
C LEU A 475 -9.42 1.77 -15.12
N ALA A 476 -10.24 2.69 -15.64
CA ALA A 476 -11.67 2.46 -15.83
C ALA A 476 -11.97 1.34 -16.85
N TYR A 477 -11.19 1.26 -17.93
CA TYR A 477 -11.32 0.20 -18.93
C TYR A 477 -11.01 -1.18 -18.34
N GLU A 478 -9.89 -1.33 -17.63
CA GLU A 478 -9.48 -2.59 -17.00
C GLU A 478 -10.47 -3.06 -15.95
N THR A 479 -11.00 -2.13 -15.16
CA THR A 479 -11.99 -2.44 -14.12
C THR A 479 -13.33 -2.86 -14.71
N LEU A 480 -13.79 -2.22 -15.79
CA LEU A 480 -15.00 -2.63 -16.50
C LEU A 480 -14.83 -3.96 -17.25
N ALA A 481 -13.64 -4.22 -17.79
CA ALA A 481 -13.30 -5.48 -18.46
C ALA A 481 -13.44 -6.67 -17.51
N LYS A 482 -13.14 -6.51 -16.21
CA LYS A 482 -13.38 -7.55 -15.18
C LYS A 482 -14.87 -7.91 -15.02
N PHE A 483 -15.78 -6.99 -15.30
CA PHE A 483 -17.23 -7.27 -15.32
C PHE A 483 -17.73 -7.78 -16.69
N GLY A 484 -16.84 -8.04 -17.64
CA GLY A 484 -17.19 -8.41 -19.01
C GLY A 484 -17.77 -7.25 -19.83
N ILE A 485 -17.65 -6.01 -19.35
CA ILE A 485 -18.16 -4.81 -20.03
C ILE A 485 -16.98 -4.11 -20.69
N THR A 486 -16.88 -4.18 -22.02
CA THR A 486 -15.87 -3.45 -22.77
C THR A 486 -16.40 -2.07 -23.17
N MET A 487 -16.20 -1.05 -22.34
CA MET A 487 -16.45 0.34 -22.72
C MET A 487 -15.12 1.09 -22.84
N PHE A 488 -14.62 1.20 -24.06
CA PHE A 488 -13.45 2.03 -24.36
C PHE A 488 -13.89 3.41 -24.85
N ARG A 489 -13.42 4.48 -24.19
CA ARG A 489 -13.64 5.85 -24.66
C ARG A 489 -12.47 6.27 -25.55
N ASN A 490 -12.80 6.75 -26.74
CA ASN A 490 -11.81 7.30 -27.67
C ASN A 490 -11.01 8.45 -27.01
N PRO A 491 -9.67 8.36 -26.92
CA PRO A 491 -8.86 9.38 -26.25
C PRO A 491 -8.96 10.76 -26.91
N LEU A 492 -9.22 10.83 -28.21
CA LEU A 492 -9.32 12.10 -28.94
C LEU A 492 -10.72 12.76 -28.85
N SER A 493 -11.63 12.22 -28.04
CA SER A 493 -12.95 12.83 -27.84
C SER A 493 -12.86 14.19 -27.16
N TRP A 494 -13.77 15.10 -27.53
CA TRP A 494 -13.77 16.49 -27.05
C TRP A 494 -13.89 16.58 -25.52
N ASP A 495 -14.74 15.74 -24.92
CA ASP A 495 -15.01 15.71 -23.49
C ASP A 495 -13.90 15.04 -22.66
N PHE A 496 -12.86 14.51 -23.33
CA PHE A 496 -11.73 13.84 -22.70
C PHE A 496 -10.43 14.60 -22.96
N LEU A 497 -9.60 14.17 -23.92
CA LEU A 497 -8.33 14.85 -24.21
C LEU A 497 -8.48 15.99 -25.22
N GLY A 498 -9.47 15.91 -26.11
CA GLY A 498 -9.62 16.79 -27.28
C GLY A 498 -9.59 18.28 -26.92
N LYS A 499 -10.24 18.65 -25.80
CA LYS A 499 -10.21 20.02 -25.28
C LYS A 499 -8.78 20.48 -24.97
N ASN A 500 -8.01 19.70 -24.21
CA ASN A 500 -6.64 20.05 -23.83
C ASN A 500 -5.75 20.26 -25.08
N LEU A 501 -5.91 19.39 -26.09
CA LEU A 501 -5.15 19.46 -27.35
C LEU A 501 -5.46 20.72 -28.17
N VAL A 502 -6.74 21.08 -28.29
CA VAL A 502 -7.16 22.28 -29.02
C VAL A 502 -6.64 23.55 -28.33
N TYR A 503 -6.75 23.63 -27.00
CA TYR A 503 -6.22 24.76 -26.24
C TYR A 503 -4.71 24.90 -26.36
N LEU A 504 -3.95 23.80 -26.29
CA LEU A 504 -2.50 23.82 -26.52
C LEU A 504 -2.14 24.34 -27.92
N THR A 505 -2.89 23.93 -28.94
CA THR A 505 -2.66 24.39 -30.32
C THR A 505 -2.89 25.90 -30.46
N ILE A 506 -4.00 26.39 -29.92
CA ILE A 506 -4.37 27.81 -29.96
C ILE A 506 -3.35 28.66 -29.17
N GLN A 507 -2.93 28.20 -28.00
CA GLN A 507 -1.95 28.88 -27.17
C GLN A 507 -0.60 29.07 -27.85
N GLY A 508 -0.07 28.04 -28.52
CA GLY A 508 1.18 28.16 -29.26
C GLY A 508 1.15 29.28 -30.30
N ILE A 509 0.03 29.42 -31.02
CA ILE A 509 -0.17 30.49 -32.00
C ILE A 509 -0.24 31.87 -31.33
N ILE A 510 -1.00 31.98 -30.23
CA ILE A 510 -1.16 33.24 -29.48
C ILE A 510 0.18 33.70 -28.91
N TYR A 511 0.89 32.83 -28.19
CA TYR A 511 2.17 33.17 -27.57
C TYR A 511 3.23 33.52 -28.60
N PHE A 512 3.30 32.79 -29.72
CA PHE A 512 4.21 33.13 -30.80
C PHE A 512 3.86 34.50 -31.43
N SER A 513 2.57 34.79 -31.62
CA SER A 513 2.13 36.10 -32.14
C SER A 513 2.50 37.25 -31.20
N ILE A 514 2.37 37.05 -29.88
CA ILE A 514 2.80 38.03 -28.86
C ILE A 514 4.30 38.31 -28.99
N THR A 515 5.14 37.30 -29.20
CA THR A 515 6.60 37.50 -29.35
C THR A 515 6.94 38.36 -30.55
N LEU A 516 6.26 38.15 -31.69
CA LEU A 516 6.45 38.97 -32.88
C LEU A 516 5.99 40.41 -32.63
N LEU A 517 4.83 40.62 -31.99
CA LEU A 517 4.31 41.96 -31.69
C LEU A 517 5.26 42.76 -30.78
N ILE A 518 5.85 42.09 -29.77
CA ILE A 518 6.85 42.71 -28.89
C ILE A 518 8.11 43.08 -29.68
N GLU A 519 8.60 42.19 -30.54
CA GLU A 519 9.83 42.43 -31.33
C GLU A 519 9.66 43.56 -32.35
N TYR A 520 8.50 43.68 -33.00
CA TYR A 520 8.19 44.79 -33.91
C TYR A 520 7.92 46.11 -33.17
N LYS A 521 8.02 46.14 -31.84
CA LYS A 521 7.75 47.30 -30.98
C LYS A 521 6.37 47.91 -31.23
N PHE A 522 5.38 47.10 -31.59
CA PHE A 522 4.03 47.57 -31.92
C PHE A 522 3.38 48.36 -30.76
N PHE A 523 3.66 47.96 -29.52
CA PHE A 523 3.15 48.60 -28.30
C PHE A 523 4.12 49.61 -27.66
N ILE A 524 5.36 49.75 -28.16
CA ILE A 524 6.36 50.67 -27.61
C ILE A 524 6.50 51.86 -28.55
N ARG A 525 5.89 52.99 -28.17
CA ARG A 525 5.97 54.26 -28.90
C ARG A 525 7.46 54.63 -29.07
N LYS A 526 7.91 54.80 -30.32
CA LYS A 526 9.25 55.36 -30.60
C LYS A 526 9.34 56.72 -29.91
N ARG A 527 10.27 56.85 -28.97
CA ARG A 527 10.60 58.13 -28.34
C ARG A 527 11.79 58.74 -29.06
#